data_AF-A0A248UHQ8-F1
#
_entry.id   AF-A0A248UHQ8-F1
#
_cell.length_a   1.000
_cell.length_b   1.000
_cell.length_c   1.000
_cell.angle_alpha   90.00
_cell.angle_beta   90.00
_cell.angle_gamma   90.00
#
_symmetry.space_group_name_H-M   'P 1'
#
loop_
_entity.id
_entity.type
_entity.pdbx_description
1 polymer ?
#
loop_
_entity_poly.entity_id
_entity_poly.type
_entity_poly.pdbx_seq_one_letter_code
_entity_poly.pdbx_strand_id
1 'polypeptide(L)' 'MKVTVEWHNAGPHTIYGKLEARLGRKPTDKEASDEVKRILREVKHERS' A
#
# COMPACT_ATOMS: atom_id res chain seq x y z
N MET A 1 -5.33 27.54 -13.80
CA MET A 1 -4.61 26.96 -12.65
C MET A 1 -4.32 25.51 -12.97
N LYS A 2 -3.05 25.10 -13.09
CA LYS A 2 -2.64 23.71 -13.32
C LYS A 2 -2.29 23.11 -11.96
N VAL A 3 -3.07 22.14 -11.50
CA VAL A 3 -2.73 21.35 -10.31
C VAL A 3 -1.94 20.13 -10.80
N THR A 4 -0.68 20.03 -10.39
CA THR A 4 0.17 18.86 -10.62
C THR A 4 0.14 17.98 -9.38
N VAL A 5 -0.32 16.74 -9.54
CA VAL A 5 -0.28 15.73 -8.47
C VAL A 5 0.98 14.91 -8.68
N GLU A 6 1.94 15.03 -7.76
CA GLU A 6 3.15 14.22 -7.75
C GLU A 6 3.02 13.11 -6.69
N TRP A 7 3.16 11.86 -7.14
CA TRP A 7 3.16 10.71 -6.27
C TRP A 7 4.58 10.45 -5.77
N HIS A 8 4.83 10.76 -4.49
CA HIS A 8 6.10 10.46 -3.83
C HIS A 8 6.01 9.11 -3.11
N ASN A 9 6.89 8.17 -3.47
CA ASN A 9 7.09 6.97 -2.67
C ASN A 9 7.92 7.35 -1.43
N ALA A 10 7.26 7.41 -0.27
CA ALA A 10 7.90 7.77 1.01
C ALA A 10 8.94 6.75 1.50
N GLY A 11 9.16 5.64 0.79
CA GLY A 11 10.22 4.66 1.05
C GLY A 11 9.71 3.34 1.65
N PRO A 12 10.59 2.55 2.29
CA PRO A 12 10.34 1.14 2.61
C PRO A 12 9.27 0.93 3.70
N HIS A 13 8.91 1.98 4.44
CA HIS A 13 7.86 1.90 5.46
C HIS A 13 6.44 1.96 4.87
N THR A 14 6.31 2.30 3.58
CA THR A 14 5.02 2.27 2.88
C THR A 14 4.51 0.84 2.75
N ILE A 15 3.19 0.68 2.64
CA ILE A 15 2.57 -0.63 2.35
C ILE A 15 3.16 -1.21 1.05
N TYR A 16 3.42 -0.35 0.06
CA TYR A 16 4.07 -0.72 -1.19
C TYR A 16 5.50 -1.24 -0.98
N GLY A 17 6.33 -0.54 -0.21
CA GLY A 17 7.70 -0.96 0.12
C GLY A 17 7.76 -2.26 0.92
N LYS A 18 6.84 -2.44 1.87
CA LYS A 18 6.70 -3.70 2.63
C LYS A 18 6.29 -4.87 1.73
N LEU A 19 5.38 -4.63 0.78
CA LEU A 19 4.98 -5.62 -0.21
C LEU A 19 6.12 -5.98 -1.16
N GLU A 20 6.87 -4.99 -1.63
CA GLU A 20 8.03 -5.19 -2.49
C GLU A 20 9.09 -6.06 -1.80
N ALA A 21 9.39 -5.78 -0.53
CA ALA A 21 10.30 -6.60 0.28
C ALA A 21 9.79 -8.04 0.47
N ARG A 22 8.47 -8.24 0.67
CA ARG A 22 7.87 -9.56 0.83
C ARG A 22 7.85 -10.38 -0.47
N LEU A 23 7.64 -9.73 -1.60
CA LEU A 23 7.52 -10.38 -2.91
C LEU A 23 8.86 -10.56 -3.61
N GLY A 24 9.90 -9.82 -3.22
CA GLY A 24 11.18 -9.78 -3.94
C GLY A 24 11.09 -9.15 -5.34
N ARG A 25 9.97 -8.50 -5.65
CA ARG A 25 9.71 -7.78 -6.90
C ARG A 25 8.77 -6.61 -6.65
N LYS A 26 8.70 -5.68 -7.60
CA LYS A 26 7.69 -4.61 -7.59
C LYS A 26 6.28 -5.22 -7.56
N PRO A 27 5.45 -4.88 -6.56
CA PRO A 27 4.05 -5.27 -6.54
C PRO A 27 3.31 -4.54 -7.66
N THR A 28 2.21 -5.12 -8.12
CA THR A 28 1.25 -4.44 -9.00
C THR A 28 0.32 -3.55 -8.18
N ASP A 29 -0.30 -2.56 -8.82
CA ASP A 29 -1.29 -1.69 -8.17
C ASP A 29 -2.45 -2.49 -7.55
N LYS A 30 -2.84 -3.59 -8.20
CA LYS A 30 -3.85 -4.51 -7.67
C LYS A 30 -3.40 -5.17 -6.37
N GLU A 31 -2.18 -5.69 -6.32
CA GLU A 31 -1.61 -6.32 -5.12
C GLU A 31 -1.49 -5.32 -3.97
N ALA A 32 -1.07 -4.08 -4.26
CA ALA A 32 -1.04 -3.00 -3.28
C ALA A 32 -2.45 -2.66 -2.76
N SER A 33 -3.43 -2.55 -3.64
CA SER A 33 -4.84 -2.29 -3.27
C SER A 33 -5.43 -3.40 -2.40
N ASP A 34 -5.17 -4.66 -2.77
CA ASP A 34 -5.69 -5.82 -2.05
C ASP A 34 -5.06 -5.95 -0.65
N GLU A 35 -3.78 -5.61 -0.49
CA GLU A 35 -3.11 -5.55 0.82
C GLU A 35 -3.68 -4.46 1.72
N VAL A 36 -3.96 -3.27 1.19
CA VAL A 36 -4.62 -2.19 1.94
C VAL A 36 -5.99 -2.66 2.44
N LYS A 37 -6.79 -3.31 1.57
CA LYS A 37 -8.11 -3.85 1.95
C LYS A 37 -8.00 -4.93 3.02
N ARG A 38 -6.99 -5.80 2.95
CA ARG A 38 -6.70 -6.82 3.97
C ARG A 38 -6.46 -6.17 5.34
N ILE A 39 -5.55 -5.19 5.41
CA ILE A 39 -5.21 -4.47 6.65
C ILE A 39 -6.46 -3.79 7.23
N LEU A 40 -7.25 -3.10 6.41
CA LEU A 40 -8.48 -2.43 6.88
C LEU A 40 -9.52 -3.42 7.42
N ARG A 41 -9.62 -4.62 6.83
CA ARG A 41 -10.51 -5.68 7.34
C ARG A 41 -10.03 -6.22 8.68
N GLU A 42 -8.72 -6.47 8.83
CA GLU A 42 -8.13 -6.94 10.10
C GLU A 42 -8.40 -5.95 11.24
N VAL A 43 -8.13 -4.66 11.02
CA VAL A 43 -8.39 -3.61 12.02
C VAL A 43 -9.89 -3.49 12.35
N LYS A 44 -10.77 -3.70 11.37
CA LYS A 44 -12.23 -3.70 11.61
C LYS A 44 -12.64 -4.87 12.53
N HIS A 45 -12.06 -6.05 12.33
CA HIS A 45 -12.35 -7.22 13.15
C HIS A 45 -11.81 -7.11 14.59
N GLU A 46 -10.65 -6.50 14.80
CA GLU A 46 -10.07 -6.31 16.15
C GLU A 46 -10.84 -5.31 17.04
N ARG A 47 -11.68 -4.47 16.45
CA ARG A 47 -12.47 -3.44 17.17
C ARG A 47 -13.92 -3.86 17.46
N SER A 48 -14.30 -5.08 17.09
CA SER A 48 -15.65 -5.64 17.27
C SER A 48 -15.67 -6.57 18.48
#